data_AF-A0A1E3HAP5-F1
#
_entry.id   AF-A0A1E3HAP5-F1
#
_cell.length_a   1.000
_cell.length_b   1.000
_cell.length_c   1.000
_cell.angle_alpha   90.00
_cell.angle_beta   90.00
_cell.angle_gamma   90.00
#
_symmetry.space_group_name_H-M   'P 1'
#
loop_
_entity.id
_entity.type
_entity.pdbx_description
1 polymer ?
#
loop_
_entity_poly.entity_id
_entity_poly.type
_entity_poly.pdbx_seq_one_letter_code
_entity_poly.pdbx_strand_id
1 'polypeptide(L)'
;MEATTDPGSASSSSSLVPGESAYHESSQFRHWRFSSTGLHKLRQDLNRRSIEVAKKNNELEKQAQEELKGDWTQTSTPAAYLTVADELCLVRFYCQQISQICRRGFALPEQVEATAISYLKRFYLKNSVMEWHPKAIMPTALFLAAKTTNYPVAIEDFLPKMPGRTQDSILGKEFLVAQSLGFEFWVRGGEKALRGWTLDMQDQPRPPIDDIQKAVPKALLKLTESYSTDAEFIYTPSQIGLACLRMADRNLVDAFLELRYSTAAAATLQTNSDEEQPAPLYGIEKTRLIEILEQIAKMIESDGRELGKDDVKPVDKRLKGYTNPEKVPGTALYEKRKREKEQSEAAAKAAKNLKSEASDLDSDMFFGGALPSSVINENKSRIPLSPKLDINGSQQPKETNAE
;
A
#
# COMPACT_ATOMS: atom_id res chain seq x y z
N MET A 1 0.91 -51.42 35.80
CA MET A 1 1.84 -50.78 36.74
C MET A 1 2.97 -50.23 35.90
N GLU A 2 3.19 -48.94 35.69
CA GLU A 2 2.55 -47.71 36.13
C GLU A 2 3.07 -46.67 35.11
N ALA A 3 2.17 -45.98 34.42
CA ALA A 3 2.54 -44.95 33.45
C ALA A 3 2.71 -43.63 34.22
N THR A 4 3.94 -43.13 34.29
CA THR A 4 4.22 -41.82 34.90
C THR A 4 3.94 -40.72 33.87
N THR A 5 2.79 -40.08 34.04
CA THR A 5 2.39 -38.84 33.37
C THR A 5 3.12 -37.65 34.00
N ASP A 6 3.96 -36.98 33.21
CA ASP A 6 4.50 -35.66 33.56
C ASP A 6 3.43 -34.58 33.27
N PRO A 7 3.12 -33.66 34.20
CA PRO A 7 2.09 -32.66 33.99
C PRO A 7 2.65 -31.48 33.21
N GLY A 8 2.08 -31.28 32.01
CA GLY A 8 1.87 -29.99 31.34
C GLY A 8 2.90 -28.88 31.54
N SER A 9 3.79 -28.70 30.57
CA SER A 9 4.33 -27.37 30.27
C SER A 9 3.21 -26.50 29.70
N ALA A 10 2.41 -25.91 30.58
CA ALA A 10 1.50 -24.84 30.22
C ALA A 10 2.35 -23.72 29.60
N SER A 11 2.16 -23.49 28.30
CA SER A 11 2.66 -22.32 27.60
C SER A 11 2.34 -21.10 28.44
N SER A 12 3.36 -20.40 28.91
CA SER A 12 3.19 -19.10 29.55
C SER A 12 2.53 -18.18 28.53
N SER A 13 1.22 -18.00 28.68
CA SER A 13 0.50 -16.91 28.04
C SER A 13 1.08 -15.64 28.62
N SER A 14 2.11 -15.08 27.96
CA SER A 14 2.57 -13.74 28.26
C SER A 14 1.34 -12.84 28.16
N SER A 15 0.91 -12.30 29.30
CA SER A 15 -0.16 -11.32 29.31
C SER A 15 0.28 -10.21 28.37
N LEU A 16 -0.45 -10.02 27.27
CA LEU A 16 -0.17 -8.97 26.30
C LEU A 16 -0.28 -7.65 27.06
N VAL A 17 0.85 -7.04 27.38
CA VAL A 17 0.89 -5.69 27.96
C VAL A 17 0.47 -4.75 26.84
N PRO A 18 -0.66 -4.04 26.98
CA PRO A 18 -1.07 -3.06 25.99
C PRO A 18 0.04 -2.02 25.78
N GLY A 19 0.26 -1.60 24.54
CA GLY A 19 1.26 -0.58 24.24
C GLY A 19 0.87 0.76 24.86
N GLU A 20 1.84 1.66 25.06
CA GLU A 20 1.63 3.00 25.64
C GLU A 20 0.54 3.82 24.92
N SER A 21 0.28 3.51 23.65
CA SER A 21 -0.88 4.03 22.94
C SER A 21 -1.35 3.08 21.85
N ALA A 22 -2.59 3.26 21.40
CA ALA A 22 -3.12 2.53 20.25
C ALA A 22 -2.26 2.68 18.97
N TYR A 23 -1.41 3.72 18.86
CA TYR A 23 -0.46 3.86 17.76
C TYR A 23 0.72 2.89 17.88
N HIS A 24 1.25 2.69 19.08
CA HIS A 24 2.36 1.77 19.36
C HIS A 24 2.02 0.31 19.07
N GLU A 25 0.72 -0.03 19.16
CA GLU A 25 0.21 -1.36 18.80
C GLU A 25 0.00 -1.54 17.29
N SER A 26 0.02 -0.46 16.51
CA SER A 26 -0.20 -0.53 15.07
C SER A 26 0.97 -1.15 14.33
N SER A 27 0.67 -1.86 13.24
CA SER A 27 1.69 -2.43 12.36
C SER A 27 2.58 -1.35 11.73
N GLN A 28 2.01 -0.16 11.47
CA GLN A 28 2.75 1.02 11.01
C GLN A 28 3.87 1.40 11.98
N PHE A 29 3.61 1.42 13.29
CA PHE A 29 4.65 1.71 14.28
C PHE A 29 5.69 0.59 14.34
N ARG A 30 5.25 -0.67 14.32
CA ARG A 30 6.12 -1.84 14.50
C ARG A 30 7.05 -2.10 13.31
N HIS A 31 6.58 -1.88 12.09
CA HIS A 31 7.28 -2.34 10.88
C HIS A 31 7.61 -1.23 9.87
N TRP A 32 6.97 -0.05 9.99
CA TRP A 32 7.14 1.06 9.05
C TRP A 32 7.65 2.33 9.70
N ARG A 33 8.27 2.22 10.88
CA ARG A 33 8.96 3.31 11.56
C ARG A 33 10.46 3.04 11.57
N PHE A 34 11.23 4.03 11.16
CA PHE A 34 12.68 3.93 11.02
C PHE A 34 13.36 5.17 11.60
N SER A 35 14.61 5.01 12.02
CA SER A 35 15.49 6.17 12.22
C SER A 35 15.88 6.74 10.84
N SER A 36 16.20 8.03 10.79
CA SER A 36 16.66 8.67 9.55
C SER A 36 17.89 7.93 8.94
N THR A 37 18.86 7.59 9.78
CA THR A 37 20.05 6.82 9.37
C THR A 37 19.69 5.41 8.90
N GLY A 38 18.77 4.73 9.59
CA GLY A 38 18.28 3.40 9.22
C GLY A 38 17.58 3.39 7.87
N LEU A 39 16.74 4.40 7.60
CA LEU A 39 16.04 4.55 6.33
C LEU A 39 16.99 4.79 5.16
N HIS A 40 18.01 5.66 5.35
CA HIS A 40 19.04 5.88 4.34
C HIS A 40 19.83 4.62 4.03
N LYS A 41 20.25 3.88 5.07
CA LYS A 41 20.97 2.61 4.91
C LYS A 41 20.12 1.58 4.17
N LEU A 42 18.85 1.43 4.55
CA LEU A 42 17.91 0.51 3.90
C LEU A 42 17.83 0.76 2.38
N ARG A 43 17.71 2.03 1.98
CA ARG A 43 17.64 2.43 0.58
C ARG A 43 18.96 2.20 -0.16
N GLN A 44 20.10 2.48 0.46
CA GLN A 44 21.41 2.20 -0.13
C GLN A 44 21.62 0.70 -0.35
N ASP A 45 21.26 -0.12 0.64
CA ASP A 45 21.35 -1.58 0.54
C ASP A 45 20.39 -2.16 -0.51
N LEU A 46 19.19 -1.57 -0.65
CA LEU A 46 18.23 -1.93 -1.71
C LEU A 46 18.75 -1.54 -3.09
N ASN A 47 19.24 -0.31 -3.26
CA ASN A 47 19.78 0.18 -4.54
C ASN A 47 20.97 -0.67 -4.98
N ARG A 48 21.92 -0.97 -4.08
CA ARG A 48 23.07 -1.86 -4.39
C ARG A 48 22.61 -3.22 -4.91
N ARG A 49 21.70 -3.89 -4.19
CA ARG A 49 21.14 -5.19 -4.61
C ARG A 49 20.40 -5.09 -5.94
N SER A 50 19.65 -4.01 -6.14
CA SER A 50 18.86 -3.81 -7.37
C SER A 50 19.76 -3.56 -8.59
N ILE A 51 20.90 -2.89 -8.41
CA ILE A 51 21.93 -2.74 -9.45
C ILE A 51 22.52 -4.10 -9.84
N GLU A 52 22.80 -4.97 -8.86
CA GLU A 52 23.30 -6.33 -9.12
C GLU A 52 22.27 -7.18 -9.89
N VAL A 53 20.99 -7.10 -9.52
CA VAL A 53 19.90 -7.75 -10.25
C VAL A 53 19.77 -7.20 -11.67
N ALA A 54 19.83 -5.88 -11.84
CA ALA A 54 19.76 -5.24 -13.15
C ALA A 54 20.93 -5.67 -14.07
N LYS A 55 22.16 -5.76 -13.52
CA LYS A 55 23.32 -6.30 -14.23
C LYS A 55 23.08 -7.72 -14.72
N LYS A 56 22.57 -8.58 -13.84
CA LYS A 56 22.26 -9.98 -14.18
C LYS A 56 21.18 -10.08 -15.26
N ASN A 57 20.12 -9.28 -15.17
CA ASN A 57 19.03 -9.30 -16.15
C ASN A 57 19.48 -8.80 -17.52
N ASN A 58 20.36 -7.80 -17.56
CA ASN A 58 20.95 -7.32 -18.82
C ASN A 58 21.84 -8.38 -19.48
N GLU A 59 22.61 -9.13 -18.70
CA GLU A 59 23.40 -10.25 -19.22
C GLU A 59 22.51 -11.38 -19.77
N LEU A 60 21.41 -11.70 -19.08
CA LEU A 60 20.43 -12.68 -19.57
C LEU A 60 19.71 -12.22 -20.84
N GLU A 61 19.39 -10.93 -20.96
CA GLU A 61 18.84 -10.36 -22.21
C GLU A 61 19.85 -10.48 -23.35
N LYS A 62 21.13 -10.19 -23.10
CA LYS A 62 22.20 -10.35 -24.10
C LYS A 62 22.27 -11.80 -24.60
N GLN A 63 22.27 -12.77 -23.68
CA GLN A 63 22.26 -14.19 -24.03
C GLN A 63 20.99 -14.58 -24.82
N ALA A 64 19.81 -14.10 -24.41
CA ALA A 64 18.57 -14.35 -25.13
C ALA A 64 18.56 -13.74 -26.53
N GLN A 65 19.19 -12.58 -26.73
CA GLN A 65 19.34 -11.94 -28.04
C GLN A 65 20.30 -12.72 -28.95
N GLU A 66 21.42 -13.20 -28.41
CA GLU A 66 22.38 -14.05 -29.13
C GLU A 66 21.72 -15.35 -29.59
N GLU A 67 20.91 -15.99 -28.72
CA GLU A 67 20.12 -17.19 -29.07
C GLU A 67 19.08 -16.93 -30.17
N LEU A 68 18.47 -15.74 -30.21
CA LEU A 68 17.34 -15.46 -31.11
C LEU A 68 17.74 -14.85 -32.47
N LYS A 69 18.76 -13.99 -32.52
CA LYS A 69 19.02 -13.11 -33.66
C LYS A 69 20.43 -13.16 -34.25
N GLY A 70 21.40 -13.84 -33.63
CA GLY A 70 22.74 -14.07 -34.20
C GLY A 70 23.62 -12.83 -34.45
N ASP A 71 23.10 -11.61 -34.32
CA ASP A 71 23.85 -10.36 -34.47
C ASP A 71 23.53 -9.40 -33.32
N TRP A 72 24.54 -9.06 -32.54
CA TRP A 72 24.41 -8.22 -31.35
C TRP A 72 24.59 -6.75 -31.74
N THR A 73 23.52 -5.97 -31.64
CA THR A 73 23.62 -4.51 -31.71
C THR A 73 23.85 -3.97 -30.30
N GLN A 74 25.05 -3.46 -30.05
CA GLN A 74 25.39 -2.78 -28.81
C GLN A 74 24.55 -1.50 -28.65
N THR A 75 23.38 -1.60 -28.01
CA THR A 75 22.65 -0.40 -27.59
C THR A 75 23.37 0.24 -26.40
N SER A 76 24.26 1.17 -26.74
CA SER A 76 24.76 2.31 -25.95
C SER A 76 25.47 2.00 -24.62
N THR A 77 26.66 2.60 -24.48
CA THR A 77 27.51 2.65 -23.29
C THR A 77 26.70 2.75 -21.99
N PRO A 78 27.02 1.98 -20.94
CA PRO A 78 26.25 2.05 -19.70
C PRO A 78 26.44 3.43 -19.10
N ALA A 79 25.38 4.24 -19.12
CA ALA A 79 25.25 5.36 -18.20
C ALA A 79 25.44 4.85 -16.76
N ALA A 80 25.71 5.74 -15.82
CA ALA A 80 25.69 5.34 -14.42
C ALA A 80 24.30 4.77 -14.08
N TYR A 81 24.26 3.67 -13.32
CA TYR A 81 23.01 3.17 -12.73
C TYR A 81 22.34 4.27 -11.90
N LEU A 82 21.02 4.15 -11.71
CA LEU A 82 20.29 5.14 -10.92
C LEU A 82 20.81 5.18 -9.49
N THR A 83 21.04 6.40 -9.00
CA THR A 83 21.38 6.64 -7.60
C THR A 83 20.13 6.59 -6.73
N VAL A 84 20.29 6.49 -5.40
CA VAL A 84 19.16 6.57 -4.46
C VAL A 84 18.39 7.88 -4.62
N ALA A 85 19.09 8.99 -4.87
CA ALA A 85 18.47 10.30 -5.09
C ALA A 85 17.59 10.30 -6.37
N ASP A 86 18.05 9.62 -7.42
CA ASP A 86 17.30 9.45 -8.66
C ASP A 86 16.02 8.63 -8.45
N GLU A 87 16.14 7.51 -7.73
CA GLU A 87 14.97 6.69 -7.40
C GLU A 87 13.95 7.49 -6.58
N LEU A 88 14.40 8.25 -5.58
CA LEU A 88 13.53 9.09 -4.76
C LEU A 88 12.89 10.22 -5.55
N CYS A 89 13.61 10.86 -6.49
CA CYS A 89 13.06 11.88 -7.36
C CYS A 89 11.86 11.33 -8.16
N LEU A 90 12.03 10.15 -8.77
CA LEU A 90 10.93 9.46 -9.47
C LEU A 90 9.77 9.14 -8.52
N VAL A 91 10.03 8.52 -7.37
CA VAL A 91 8.97 8.13 -6.42
C VAL A 91 8.18 9.37 -5.96
N ARG A 92 8.87 10.46 -5.59
CA ARG A 92 8.24 11.73 -5.16
C ARG A 92 7.35 12.32 -6.22
N PHE A 93 7.81 12.35 -7.47
CA PHE A 93 6.98 12.80 -8.59
C PHE A 93 5.70 11.97 -8.72
N TYR A 94 5.80 10.64 -8.64
CA TYR A 94 4.61 9.79 -8.72
C TYR A 94 3.70 9.89 -7.48
N CYS A 95 4.22 10.23 -6.30
CA CYS A 95 3.38 10.61 -5.14
C CYS A 95 2.54 11.86 -5.45
N GLN A 96 3.13 12.88 -6.08
CA GLN A 96 2.40 14.09 -6.49
C GLN A 96 1.35 13.80 -7.56
N GLN A 97 1.66 12.89 -8.49
CA GLN A 97 0.68 12.43 -9.47
C GLN A 97 -0.51 11.70 -8.80
N ILE A 98 -0.29 10.91 -7.75
CA ILE A 98 -1.38 10.32 -6.95
C ILE A 98 -2.27 11.43 -6.39
N SER A 99 -1.70 12.42 -5.70
CA SER A 99 -2.45 13.55 -5.15
C SER A 99 -3.31 14.25 -6.22
N GLN A 100 -2.74 14.54 -7.38
CA GLN A 100 -3.45 15.18 -8.49
C GLN A 100 -4.61 14.32 -9.01
N ILE A 101 -4.40 13.01 -9.19
CA ILE A 101 -5.43 12.08 -9.68
C ILE A 101 -6.54 11.85 -8.64
N CYS A 102 -6.18 11.71 -7.36
CA CYS A 102 -7.15 11.56 -6.27
C CYS A 102 -8.09 12.77 -6.20
N ARG A 103 -7.53 13.98 -6.21
CA ARG A 103 -8.30 15.22 -6.04
C ARG A 103 -9.06 15.63 -7.29
N ARG A 104 -8.40 15.69 -8.44
CA ARG A 104 -9.00 16.19 -9.69
C ARG A 104 -9.72 15.10 -10.48
N GLY A 105 -9.25 13.85 -10.39
CA GLY A 105 -9.80 12.74 -11.15
C GLY A 105 -11.02 12.13 -10.46
N PHE A 106 -10.86 11.69 -9.21
CA PHE A 106 -11.89 10.93 -8.50
C PHE A 106 -12.61 11.68 -7.38
N ALA A 107 -12.13 12.86 -6.99
CA ALA A 107 -12.60 13.60 -5.81
C ALA A 107 -12.62 12.72 -4.55
N LEU A 108 -11.60 11.87 -4.40
CA LEU A 108 -11.50 10.96 -3.25
C LEU A 108 -11.11 11.71 -1.98
N PRO A 109 -11.54 11.22 -0.80
CA PRO A 109 -11.14 11.79 0.48
C PRO A 109 -9.61 11.75 0.68
N GLU A 110 -9.12 12.68 1.50
CA GLU A 110 -7.70 12.79 1.84
C GLU A 110 -7.15 11.50 2.49
N GLN A 111 -7.98 10.77 3.25
CA GLN A 111 -7.60 9.47 3.79
C GLN A 111 -7.18 8.47 2.70
N VAL A 112 -7.85 8.47 1.54
CA VAL A 112 -7.51 7.57 0.43
C VAL A 112 -6.20 8.01 -0.22
N GLU A 113 -6.01 9.32 -0.40
CA GLU A 113 -4.79 9.92 -0.93
C GLU A 113 -3.57 9.56 -0.07
N ALA A 114 -3.65 9.82 1.24
CA ALA A 114 -2.56 9.52 2.18
C ALA A 114 -2.22 8.02 2.20
N THR A 115 -3.24 7.15 2.14
CA THR A 115 -3.06 5.70 2.12
C THR A 115 -2.39 5.23 0.83
N ALA A 116 -2.83 5.74 -0.33
CA ALA A 116 -2.26 5.41 -1.63
C ALA A 116 -0.79 5.82 -1.74
N ILE A 117 -0.46 7.02 -1.25
CA ILE A 117 0.91 7.52 -1.23
C ILE A 117 1.78 6.68 -0.27
N SER A 118 1.27 6.33 0.91
CA SER A 118 2.02 5.46 1.82
C SER A 118 2.25 4.08 1.21
N TYR A 119 1.26 3.50 0.52
CA TYR A 119 1.46 2.23 -0.20
C TYR A 119 2.55 2.32 -1.26
N LEU A 120 2.57 3.40 -2.06
CA LEU A 120 3.62 3.61 -3.05
C LEU A 120 4.99 3.72 -2.40
N LYS A 121 5.12 4.53 -1.34
CA LYS A 121 6.40 4.71 -0.64
C LYS A 121 6.89 3.42 0.02
N ARG A 122 6.01 2.71 0.73
CA ARG A 122 6.30 1.41 1.35
C ARG A 122 6.72 0.36 0.33
N PHE A 123 6.06 0.33 -0.84
CA PHE A 123 6.45 -0.56 -1.94
C PHE A 123 7.90 -0.30 -2.37
N TYR A 124 8.30 0.96 -2.52
CA TYR A 124 9.66 1.37 -2.92
C TYR A 124 10.71 1.35 -1.78
N LEU A 125 10.34 0.94 -0.56
CA LEU A 125 11.31 0.57 0.47
C LEU A 125 11.78 -0.89 0.36
N LYS A 126 11.05 -1.73 -0.39
CA LYS A 126 11.39 -3.15 -0.61
C LYS A 126 11.70 -3.49 -2.06
N ASN A 127 11.26 -2.65 -3.00
CA ASN A 127 11.42 -2.85 -4.43
C ASN A 127 12.08 -1.62 -5.07
N SER A 128 12.83 -1.79 -6.15
CA SER A 128 13.45 -0.67 -6.89
C SER A 128 12.63 -0.24 -8.10
N VAL A 129 12.76 1.04 -8.47
CA VAL A 129 12.16 1.61 -9.69
C VAL A 129 12.71 0.96 -10.97
N MET A 130 13.92 0.41 -10.92
CA MET A 130 14.55 -0.30 -12.05
C MET A 130 13.82 -1.61 -12.36
N GLU A 131 13.25 -2.24 -11.34
CA GLU A 131 12.49 -3.47 -11.51
C GLU A 131 11.00 -3.20 -11.78
N TRP A 132 10.44 -2.22 -11.08
CA TRP A 132 9.03 -1.87 -11.17
C TRP A 132 8.87 -0.37 -11.36
N HIS A 133 8.53 0.06 -12.56
CA HIS A 133 8.34 1.47 -12.85
C HIS A 133 7.11 2.03 -12.07
N PRO A 134 7.26 3.18 -11.36
CA PRO A 134 6.16 3.80 -10.61
C PRO A 134 4.88 4.06 -11.41
N LYS A 135 4.98 4.39 -12.70
CA LYS A 135 3.82 4.57 -13.59
C LYS A 135 2.91 3.33 -13.63
N ALA A 136 3.46 2.14 -13.44
CA ALA A 136 2.74 0.88 -13.49
C ALA A 136 2.22 0.44 -12.11
N ILE A 137 2.89 0.84 -11.03
CA ILE A 137 2.51 0.49 -9.64
C ILE A 137 1.52 1.48 -9.05
N MET A 138 1.68 2.77 -9.36
CA MET A 138 0.87 3.87 -8.83
C MET A 138 -0.65 3.65 -9.00
N PRO A 139 -1.18 3.24 -10.18
CA PRO A 139 -2.62 2.99 -10.31
C PRO A 139 -3.10 1.83 -9.42
N THR A 140 -2.31 0.75 -9.32
CA THR A 140 -2.63 -0.39 -8.45
C THR A 140 -2.61 0.00 -6.97
N ALA A 141 -1.63 0.79 -6.53
CA ALA A 141 -1.57 1.30 -5.17
C ALA A 141 -2.79 2.18 -4.82
N LEU A 142 -3.21 3.05 -5.74
CA LEU A 142 -4.40 3.88 -5.56
C LEU A 142 -5.68 3.04 -5.52
N PHE A 143 -5.84 2.09 -6.45
CA PHE A 143 -7.00 1.20 -6.49
C PHE A 143 -7.12 0.36 -5.21
N LEU A 144 -6.00 -0.18 -4.72
CA LEU A 144 -5.96 -0.94 -3.47
C LEU A 144 -6.22 -0.05 -2.24
N ALA A 145 -5.71 1.18 -2.22
CA ALA A 145 -6.00 2.15 -1.16
C ALA A 145 -7.49 2.49 -1.09
N ALA A 146 -8.13 2.71 -2.24
CA ALA A 146 -9.57 2.95 -2.33
C ALA A 146 -10.38 1.78 -1.74
N LYS A 147 -10.04 0.53 -2.08
CA LYS A 147 -10.66 -0.66 -1.50
C LYS A 147 -10.47 -0.74 0.03
N THR A 148 -9.24 -0.56 0.50
CA THR A 148 -8.87 -0.76 1.92
C THR A 148 -9.37 0.35 2.84
N THR A 149 -9.72 1.51 2.31
CA THR A 149 -10.25 2.65 3.07
C THR A 149 -11.78 2.77 3.00
N ASN A 150 -12.47 1.76 2.48
CA ASN A 150 -13.93 1.74 2.29
C ASN A 150 -14.47 2.78 1.29
N TYR A 151 -13.65 3.17 0.30
CA TYR A 151 -14.07 3.97 -0.85
C TYR A 151 -13.81 3.22 -2.16
N PRO A 152 -14.36 2.01 -2.35
CA PRO A 152 -14.08 1.21 -3.53
C PRO A 152 -14.59 1.92 -4.79
N VAL A 153 -13.71 2.05 -5.78
CA VAL A 153 -14.05 2.57 -7.10
C VAL A 153 -14.17 1.36 -8.04
N ALA A 154 -15.26 1.29 -8.81
CA ALA A 154 -15.43 0.25 -9.81
C ALA A 154 -14.29 0.31 -10.86
N ILE A 155 -13.83 -0.83 -11.36
CA ILE A 155 -12.69 -0.85 -12.28
C ILE A 155 -13.04 -0.16 -13.61
N GLU A 156 -14.31 -0.24 -14.00
CA GLU A 156 -14.89 0.40 -15.17
C GLU A 156 -14.81 1.93 -15.09
N ASP A 157 -15.00 2.50 -13.90
CA ASP A 157 -14.88 3.95 -13.64
C ASP A 157 -13.42 4.38 -13.45
N PHE A 158 -12.55 3.44 -13.08
CA PHE A 158 -11.14 3.69 -12.80
C PHE A 158 -10.30 3.78 -14.07
N LEU A 159 -10.53 2.90 -15.05
CA LEU A 159 -9.76 2.81 -16.28
C LEU A 159 -9.78 4.08 -17.14
N PRO A 160 -10.91 4.77 -17.36
CA PRO A 160 -10.96 5.98 -18.18
C PRO A 160 -10.06 7.11 -17.65
N LYS A 161 -9.84 7.15 -16.33
CA LYS A 161 -9.00 8.16 -15.67
C LYS A 161 -7.52 7.80 -15.67
N MET A 162 -7.17 6.59 -16.13
CA MET A 162 -5.81 6.05 -16.16
C MET A 162 -5.42 5.67 -17.60
N PRO A 163 -5.04 6.65 -18.46
CA PRO A 163 -4.80 6.40 -19.87
C PRO A 163 -3.67 5.39 -20.10
N GLY A 164 -3.91 4.43 -21.01
CA GLY A 164 -2.92 3.42 -21.41
C GLY A 164 -2.76 2.25 -20.42
N ARG A 165 -3.74 2.01 -19.55
CA ARG A 165 -3.76 0.87 -18.62
C ARG A 165 -4.92 -0.07 -18.94
N THR A 166 -4.64 -1.36 -18.82
CA THR A 166 -5.63 -2.45 -18.93
C THR A 166 -6.00 -2.94 -17.53
N GLN A 167 -7.20 -3.49 -17.40
CA GLN A 167 -7.68 -4.13 -16.17
C GLN A 167 -6.69 -5.16 -15.63
N ASP A 168 -6.21 -6.07 -16.49
CA ASP A 168 -5.25 -7.11 -16.12
C ASP A 168 -3.93 -6.55 -15.60
N SER A 169 -3.50 -5.39 -16.09
CA SER A 169 -2.26 -4.77 -15.62
C SER A 169 -2.38 -4.25 -14.19
N ILE A 170 -3.56 -3.77 -13.80
CA ILE A 170 -3.84 -3.26 -12.45
C ILE A 170 -4.06 -4.44 -11.51
N LEU A 171 -5.01 -5.32 -11.84
CA LEU A 171 -5.39 -6.47 -11.01
C LEU A 171 -4.25 -7.48 -10.87
N GLY A 172 -3.49 -7.73 -11.94
CA GLY A 172 -2.33 -8.64 -11.90
C GLY A 172 -1.19 -8.17 -10.99
N LYS A 173 -1.18 -6.90 -10.58
CA LYS A 173 -0.19 -6.35 -9.63
C LYS A 173 -0.73 -6.16 -8.22
N GLU A 174 -2.02 -6.39 -7.99
CA GLU A 174 -2.65 -6.17 -6.68
C GLU A 174 -2.00 -7.04 -5.60
N PHE A 175 -1.81 -8.32 -5.89
CA PHE A 175 -1.15 -9.25 -4.98
C PHE A 175 0.33 -8.90 -4.73
N LEU A 176 1.06 -8.49 -5.78
CA LEU A 176 2.45 -8.06 -5.66
C LEU A 176 2.59 -6.85 -4.73
N VAL A 177 1.72 -5.85 -4.89
CA VAL A 177 1.70 -4.67 -4.03
C VAL A 177 1.35 -5.09 -2.60
N ALA A 178 0.29 -5.87 -2.40
CA ALA A 178 -0.11 -6.38 -1.08
C ALA A 178 1.01 -7.15 -0.36
N GLN A 179 1.73 -8.03 -1.07
CA GLN A 179 2.86 -8.79 -0.52
C GLN A 179 4.00 -7.85 -0.11
N SER A 180 4.31 -6.85 -0.93
CA SER A 180 5.34 -5.86 -0.61
C SER A 180 4.98 -5.04 0.63
N LEU A 181 3.69 -4.74 0.81
CA LEU A 181 3.16 -4.08 2.01
C LEU A 181 3.11 -5.00 3.24
N GLY A 182 3.45 -6.29 3.11
CA GLY A 182 3.31 -7.25 4.21
C GLY A 182 1.85 -7.46 4.64
N PHE A 183 0.90 -7.21 3.74
CA PHE A 183 -0.54 -7.22 4.02
C PHE A 183 -0.99 -6.21 5.09
N GLU A 184 -0.20 -5.16 5.32
CA GLU A 184 -0.49 -4.12 6.28
C GLU A 184 -1.20 -2.92 5.65
N PHE A 185 -2.52 -3.05 5.53
CA PHE A 185 -3.37 -2.06 4.88
C PHE A 185 -3.79 -0.91 5.79
N TRP A 186 -3.65 -1.07 7.11
CA TRP A 186 -4.06 -0.03 8.05
C TRP A 186 -3.03 1.09 8.15
N VAL A 187 -3.26 2.19 7.43
CA VAL A 187 -2.41 3.39 7.44
C VAL A 187 -3.07 4.48 8.27
N ARG A 188 -2.33 5.04 9.22
CA ARG A 188 -2.72 6.20 10.01
C ARG A 188 -2.06 7.45 9.44
N GLY A 189 -2.86 8.28 8.77
CA GLY A 189 -2.44 9.58 8.22
C GLY A 189 -2.49 10.71 9.25
N GLY A 190 -1.83 11.83 8.94
CA GLY A 190 -1.75 13.01 9.82
C GLY A 190 -3.05 13.82 9.88
N GLU A 191 -3.98 13.67 8.94
CA GLU A 191 -5.22 14.46 8.86
C GLU A 191 -6.08 14.32 10.12
N LYS A 192 -6.34 13.07 10.55
CA LYS A 192 -7.13 12.80 11.76
C LYS A 192 -6.46 13.39 13.00
N ALA A 193 -5.14 13.34 13.07
CA ALA A 193 -4.40 13.89 14.20
C ALA A 193 -4.40 15.43 14.18
N LEU A 194 -4.29 16.05 13.01
CA LEU A 194 -4.41 17.50 12.83
C LEU A 194 -5.79 18.00 13.29
N ARG A 195 -6.86 17.30 12.90
CA ARG A 195 -8.22 17.60 13.38
C ARG A 195 -8.35 17.38 14.90
N GLY A 196 -7.74 16.33 15.44
CA GLY A 196 -7.67 16.10 16.89
C GLY A 196 -7.02 17.26 17.64
N TRP A 197 -5.85 17.73 17.18
CA TRP A 197 -5.19 18.91 17.75
C TRP A 197 -6.05 20.17 17.66
N THR A 198 -6.80 20.32 16.56
CA THR A 198 -7.74 21.44 16.39
C THR A 198 -8.83 21.43 17.46
N LEU A 199 -9.38 20.25 17.76
CA LEU A 199 -10.39 20.09 18.81
C LEU A 199 -9.79 20.35 20.20
N ASP A 200 -8.58 19.85 20.48
CA ASP A 200 -7.88 20.12 21.74
C ASP A 200 -7.58 21.62 21.94
N MET A 201 -7.27 22.35 20.86
CA MET A 201 -7.09 23.81 20.90
C MET A 201 -8.40 24.56 21.17
N GLN A 202 -9.54 23.98 20.78
CA GLN A 202 -10.86 24.55 21.05
C GLN A 202 -11.32 24.29 22.50
N ASP A 203 -10.86 23.21 23.12
CA ASP A 203 -11.17 22.82 24.50
C ASP A 203 -10.41 23.62 25.58
N GLN A 204 -9.79 24.74 25.20
CA GLN A 204 -9.07 25.59 26.14
C GLN A 204 -10.00 26.60 26.84
N PRO A 205 -9.64 27.12 28.03
CA PRO A 205 -10.47 28.11 28.74
C PRO A 205 -10.77 29.39 27.94
N ARG A 206 -9.87 29.79 27.04
CA ARG A 206 -10.02 30.96 26.18
C ARG A 206 -9.47 30.65 24.77
N PRO A 207 -10.23 29.91 23.95
CA PRO A 207 -9.73 29.40 22.69
C PRO A 207 -9.73 30.51 21.62
N PRO A 208 -8.62 30.73 20.88
CA PRO A 208 -8.56 31.68 19.77
C PRO A 208 -9.21 31.08 18.52
N ILE A 209 -10.55 30.96 18.51
CA ILE A 209 -11.32 30.26 17.47
C ILE A 209 -11.06 30.80 16.06
N ASP A 210 -10.98 32.13 15.89
CA ASP A 210 -10.75 32.75 14.60
C ASP A 210 -9.37 32.39 14.01
N ASP A 211 -8.34 32.33 14.85
CA ASP A 211 -6.98 31.99 14.43
C ASP A 211 -6.89 30.50 14.10
N ILE A 212 -7.53 29.65 14.91
CA ILE A 212 -7.66 28.20 14.65
C ILE A 212 -8.32 27.97 13.28
N GLN A 213 -9.47 28.61 13.01
CA GLN A 213 -10.19 28.46 11.74
C GLN A 213 -9.36 28.93 10.53
N LYS A 214 -8.54 29.98 10.69
CA LYS A 214 -7.62 30.46 9.63
C LYS A 214 -6.41 29.56 9.45
N ALA A 215 -5.93 28.90 10.51
CA ALA A 215 -4.75 28.04 10.48
C ALA A 215 -5.03 26.67 9.85
N VAL A 216 -6.20 26.07 10.11
CA VAL A 216 -6.53 24.70 9.67
C VAL A 216 -6.40 24.49 8.15
N PRO A 217 -6.97 25.33 7.26
CA PRO A 217 -6.82 25.14 5.82
C PRO A 217 -5.37 25.23 5.35
N LYS A 218 -4.59 26.16 5.92
CA LYS A 218 -3.16 26.31 5.63
C LYS A 218 -2.37 25.08 6.09
N ALA A 219 -2.72 24.52 7.26
CA ALA A 219 -2.09 23.33 7.81
C ALA A 219 -2.38 22.08 6.95
N LEU A 220 -3.58 21.93 6.40
CA LEU A 220 -3.93 20.84 5.48
C LEU A 220 -3.13 20.92 4.16
N LEU A 221 -2.83 22.13 3.66
CA LEU A 221 -1.92 22.30 2.52
C LEU A 221 -0.50 21.82 2.88
N LYS A 222 0.02 22.18 4.06
CA LYS A 222 1.31 21.69 4.55
C LYS A 222 1.34 20.18 4.80
N LEU A 223 0.22 19.60 5.23
CA LEU A 223 0.07 18.16 5.36
C LEU A 223 0.15 17.47 4.00
N THR A 224 -0.44 18.06 2.96
CA THR A 224 -0.30 17.55 1.58
C THR A 224 1.15 17.55 1.11
N GLU A 225 1.87 18.66 1.36
CA GLU A 225 3.31 18.75 1.05
C GLU A 225 4.13 17.67 1.78
N SER A 226 3.72 17.33 3.01
CA SER A 226 4.37 16.28 3.81
C SER A 226 4.26 14.87 3.21
N TYR A 227 3.25 14.59 2.37
CA TYR A 227 3.08 13.26 1.77
C TYR A 227 4.21 12.91 0.79
N SER A 228 4.86 13.92 0.21
CA SER A 228 6.02 13.74 -0.68
C SER A 228 7.34 13.52 0.08
N THR A 229 7.33 13.61 1.42
CA THR A 229 8.54 13.45 2.25
C THR A 229 8.55 12.11 2.98
N ASP A 230 9.67 11.86 3.65
CA ASP A 230 9.88 10.67 4.49
C ASP A 230 9.35 10.85 5.92
N ALA A 231 8.61 11.92 6.19
CA ALA A 231 8.10 12.23 7.52
C ALA A 231 7.27 11.08 8.10
N GLU A 232 6.47 10.39 7.27
CA GLU A 232 5.64 9.26 7.71
C GLU A 232 6.41 8.06 8.26
N PHE A 233 7.67 7.92 7.86
CA PHE A 233 8.54 6.81 8.27
C PHE A 233 9.34 7.14 9.53
N ILE A 234 9.50 8.42 9.86
CA ILE A 234 10.37 8.87 10.95
C ILE A 234 9.53 9.35 12.14
N TYR A 235 8.43 10.06 11.89
CA TYR A 235 7.62 10.72 12.89
C TYR A 235 6.23 10.12 13.03
N THR A 236 5.56 10.37 14.16
CA THR A 236 4.18 9.91 14.36
C THR A 236 3.19 10.82 13.62
N PRO A 237 2.00 10.32 13.24
CA PRO A 237 0.97 11.15 12.63
C PRO A 237 0.60 12.38 13.46
N SER A 238 0.61 12.26 14.80
CA SER A 238 0.37 13.38 15.72
C SER A 238 1.46 14.43 15.68
N GLN A 239 2.73 14.03 15.60
CA GLN A 239 3.85 14.96 15.44
C GLN A 239 3.79 15.68 14.10
N ILE A 240 3.48 14.95 13.02
CA ILE A 240 3.34 15.51 11.67
C ILE A 240 2.19 16.52 11.62
N GLY A 241 1.00 16.15 12.13
CA GLY A 241 -0.17 17.03 12.16
C GLY A 241 0.07 18.32 12.96
N LEU A 242 0.72 18.21 14.13
CA LEU A 242 1.07 19.38 14.95
C LEU A 242 2.12 20.26 14.27
N ALA A 243 3.11 19.67 13.60
CA ALA A 243 4.12 20.42 12.86
C ALA A 243 3.48 21.22 11.72
N CYS A 244 2.57 20.60 10.95
CA CYS A 244 1.83 21.30 9.89
C CYS A 244 0.98 22.45 10.43
N LEU A 245 0.34 22.30 11.60
CA LEU A 245 -0.36 23.40 12.29
C LEU A 245 0.61 24.52 12.69
N ARG A 246 1.77 24.17 13.25
CA ARG A 246 2.78 25.15 13.66
C ARG A 246 3.40 25.90 12.48
N MET A 247 3.54 25.24 11.32
CA MET A 247 3.94 25.90 10.06
C MET A 247 2.87 26.87 9.55
N ALA A 248 1.59 26.62 9.83
CA ALA A 248 0.49 27.50 9.46
C ALA A 248 0.36 28.71 10.39
N ASP A 249 0.49 28.47 11.70
CA ASP A 249 0.52 29.50 12.74
C ASP A 249 1.40 29.05 13.93
N ARG A 250 2.58 29.64 14.00
CA ARG A 250 3.56 29.33 15.04
C ARG A 250 3.12 29.82 16.42
N ASN A 251 2.52 31.01 16.48
CA ASN A 251 2.14 31.63 17.74
C ASN A 251 0.99 30.85 18.39
N LEU A 252 0.01 30.43 17.58
CA LEU A 252 -1.11 29.60 18.03
C LEU A 252 -0.62 28.31 18.70
N VAL A 253 0.28 27.58 18.05
CA VAL A 253 0.78 26.30 18.58
C VAL A 253 1.72 26.49 19.75
N ASP A 254 2.65 27.45 19.69
CA ASP A 254 3.62 27.68 20.77
C ASP A 254 2.89 28.15 22.06
N ALA A 255 1.85 28.99 21.94
CA ALA A 255 1.00 29.40 23.07
C ALA A 255 0.14 28.24 23.60
N PHE A 256 -0.43 27.41 22.71
CA PHE A 256 -1.16 26.19 23.10
C PHE A 256 -0.27 25.25 23.92
N LEU A 257 0.96 25.00 23.46
CA LEU A 257 1.90 24.11 24.15
C LEU A 257 2.35 24.70 25.49
N GLU A 258 2.62 26.01 25.55
CA GLU A 258 2.93 26.68 26.83
C GLU A 258 1.80 26.48 27.85
N LEU A 259 0.55 26.73 27.45
CA LEU A 259 -0.60 26.57 28.35
C LEU A 259 -0.74 25.11 28.84
N ARG A 260 -0.62 24.12 27.94
CA ARG A 260 -0.82 22.71 28.30
C ARG A 260 0.29 22.18 29.20
N TYR A 261 1.56 22.47 28.89
CA TYR A 261 2.68 22.01 29.71
C TYR A 261 2.73 22.72 31.07
N SER A 262 2.44 24.02 31.13
CA SER A 262 2.35 24.74 32.42
C SER A 262 1.20 24.24 33.29
N THR A 263 0.03 23.96 32.70
CA THR A 263 -1.11 23.36 33.41
C THR A 263 -0.78 21.97 33.94
N ALA A 264 -0.12 21.13 33.14
CA ALA A 264 0.32 19.80 33.56
C ALA A 264 1.34 19.88 34.71
N ALA A 265 2.33 20.77 34.61
CA ALA A 265 3.31 20.99 35.68
C ALA A 265 2.64 21.50 36.98
N ALA A 266 1.67 22.39 36.88
CA ALA A 266 0.91 22.89 38.04
C ALA A 266 0.04 21.80 38.69
N ALA A 267 -0.57 20.91 37.90
CA ALA A 267 -1.35 19.77 38.41
C ALA A 267 -0.46 18.78 39.19
N THR A 268 0.72 18.50 38.66
CA THR A 268 1.73 17.63 39.28
C THR A 268 2.20 18.15 40.64
N LEU A 269 2.39 19.47 40.79
CA LEU A 269 2.79 20.08 42.07
C LEU A 269 1.71 20.00 43.16
N GLN A 270 0.44 19.74 42.78
CA GLN A 270 -0.67 19.59 43.72
C GLN A 270 -0.82 18.14 44.22
N THR A 271 -0.32 17.17 43.46
CA THR A 271 -0.34 15.75 43.83
C THR A 271 0.97 15.38 44.54
N ASN A 272 0.98 15.49 45.88
CA ASN A 272 2.08 15.05 46.74
C ASN A 272 2.22 13.51 46.74
N SER A 273 2.76 12.91 45.69
CA SER A 273 3.17 11.51 45.69
C SER A 273 4.67 11.41 45.51
N ASP A 274 5.36 11.10 46.62
CA ASP A 274 6.73 10.61 46.66
C ASP A 274 6.78 9.25 45.95
N GLU A 275 7.10 9.22 44.65
CA GLU A 275 7.79 8.14 43.92
C GLU A 275 7.62 8.37 42.40
N GLU A 276 8.74 8.38 41.68
CA GLU A 276 8.93 8.65 40.24
C GLU A 276 8.68 10.10 39.76
N GLN A 277 9.66 10.61 39.00
CA GLN A 277 9.52 11.89 38.30
C GLN A 277 8.29 11.79 37.37
N PRO A 278 7.38 12.76 37.45
CA PRO A 278 6.12 12.73 36.71
C PRO A 278 6.42 12.71 35.23
N ALA A 279 5.87 11.72 34.52
CA ALA A 279 6.09 11.58 33.08
C ALA A 279 5.67 12.88 32.38
N PRO A 280 6.50 13.43 31.49
CA PRO A 280 6.19 14.68 30.81
C PRO A 280 4.88 14.56 30.00
N LEU A 281 4.15 15.66 29.84
CA LEU A 281 2.92 15.67 29.04
C LEU A 281 3.20 15.15 27.62
N TYR A 282 2.38 14.21 27.14
CA TYR A 282 2.59 13.48 25.89
C TYR A 282 3.84 12.56 25.84
N GLY A 283 4.47 12.28 26.98
CA GLY A 283 5.65 11.43 27.09
C GLY A 283 6.93 12.07 26.55
N ILE A 284 6.97 13.39 26.36
CA ILE A 284 8.12 14.09 25.80
C ILE A 284 8.28 15.49 26.39
N GLU A 285 9.52 15.93 26.61
CA GLU A 285 9.81 17.30 27.03
C GLU A 285 9.39 18.33 25.98
N LYS A 286 8.87 19.48 26.43
CA LYS A 286 8.40 20.56 25.54
C LYS A 286 9.48 21.00 24.54
N THR A 287 10.69 21.23 25.03
CA THR A 287 11.83 21.66 24.19
C THR A 287 12.12 20.64 23.11
N ARG A 288 12.11 19.35 23.46
CA ARG A 288 12.35 18.27 22.51
C ARG A 288 11.20 18.12 21.51
N LEU A 289 9.96 18.32 21.92
CA LEU A 289 8.81 18.34 21.01
C LEU A 289 8.98 19.46 19.98
N ILE A 290 9.31 20.68 20.41
CA ILE A 290 9.53 21.82 19.50
C ILE A 290 10.66 21.53 18.51
N GLU A 291 11.77 20.93 18.95
CA GLU A 291 12.84 20.50 18.05
C GLU A 291 12.35 19.51 16.98
N ILE A 292 11.51 18.53 17.36
CA ILE A 292 10.92 17.57 16.41
C ILE A 292 10.01 18.29 15.41
N LEU A 293 9.16 19.22 15.88
CA LEU A 293 8.28 20.00 15.00
C LEU A 293 9.09 20.81 13.98
N GLU A 294 10.21 21.39 14.42
CA GLU A 294 11.13 22.14 13.56
C GLU A 294 11.86 21.24 12.55
N GLN A 295 12.25 20.03 12.95
CA GLN A 295 12.85 19.05 12.04
C GLN A 295 11.86 18.59 10.96
N ILE A 296 10.60 18.37 11.34
CA ILE A 296 9.53 18.03 10.39
C ILE A 296 9.30 19.19 9.42
N ALA A 297 9.19 20.43 9.94
CA ALA A 297 8.99 21.61 9.10
C ALA A 297 10.10 21.78 8.06
N LYS A 298 11.38 21.66 8.48
CA LYS A 298 12.53 21.71 7.57
C LYS A 298 12.48 20.64 6.48
N MET A 299 12.06 19.41 6.84
CA MET A 299 11.91 18.33 5.88
C MET A 299 10.80 18.62 4.85
N ILE A 300 9.67 19.17 5.30
CA ILE A 300 8.58 19.57 4.40
C ILE A 300 9.02 20.70 3.47
N GLU A 301 9.73 21.70 3.98
CA GLU A 301 10.22 22.83 3.18
C GLU A 301 11.28 22.42 2.14
N SER A 302 12.17 21.47 2.48
CA SER A 302 13.21 21.01 1.56
C SER A 302 12.69 20.04 0.51
N ASP A 303 11.90 19.05 0.93
CA ASP A 303 11.53 17.89 0.13
C ASP A 303 10.08 17.91 -0.37
N GLY A 304 9.22 18.76 0.20
CA GLY A 304 7.81 18.90 -0.17
C GLY A 304 7.58 19.75 -1.42
N ARG A 305 8.64 20.25 -2.08
CA ARG A 305 8.53 21.03 -3.31
C ARG A 305 7.89 20.22 -4.44
N GLU A 306 6.99 20.84 -5.19
CA GLU A 306 6.40 20.25 -6.39
C GLU A 306 7.48 20.00 -7.45
N LEU A 307 7.60 18.76 -7.93
CA LEU A 307 8.58 18.36 -8.95
C LEU A 307 7.95 18.50 -10.33
N GLY A 308 8.67 19.18 -11.22
CA GLY A 308 8.27 19.33 -12.61
C GLY A 308 8.59 18.10 -13.44
N LYS A 309 7.94 17.99 -14.61
CA LYS A 309 8.33 16.98 -15.60
C LYS A 309 9.80 17.12 -16.02
N ASP A 310 10.33 18.35 -16.00
CA ASP A 310 11.70 18.63 -16.43
C ASP A 310 12.76 18.09 -15.46
N ASP A 311 12.46 18.02 -14.16
CA ASP A 311 13.34 17.42 -13.15
C ASP A 311 13.44 15.89 -13.31
N VAL A 312 12.34 15.28 -13.76
CA VAL A 312 12.18 13.82 -13.80
C VAL A 312 12.56 13.23 -15.16
N LYS A 313 12.35 13.95 -16.26
CA LYS A 313 12.74 13.55 -17.63
C LYS A 313 14.17 12.99 -17.74
N PRO A 314 15.23 13.64 -17.19
CA PRO A 314 16.58 13.09 -17.29
C PRO A 314 16.72 11.77 -16.54
N VAL A 315 16.05 11.64 -15.38
CA VAL A 315 16.06 10.41 -14.59
C VAL A 315 15.31 9.28 -15.31
N ASP A 316 14.13 9.57 -15.87
CA ASP A 316 13.33 8.64 -16.67
C ASP A 316 14.08 8.16 -17.93
N LYS A 317 14.80 9.07 -18.59
CA LYS A 317 15.65 8.72 -19.73
C LYS A 317 16.76 7.74 -19.34
N ARG A 318 17.39 7.94 -18.16
CA ARG A 318 18.37 6.98 -17.63
C ARG A 318 17.71 5.65 -17.29
N LEU A 319 16.53 5.67 -16.66
CA LEU A 319 15.79 4.46 -16.25
C LEU A 319 15.47 3.54 -17.43
N LYS A 320 15.19 4.08 -18.62
CA LYS A 320 14.90 3.26 -19.81
C LYS A 320 16.03 2.30 -20.17
N GLY A 321 17.29 2.64 -19.88
CA GLY A 321 18.43 1.76 -20.12
C GLY A 321 18.59 0.62 -19.09
N TYR A 322 17.91 0.70 -17.95
CA TYR A 322 18.03 -0.26 -16.83
C TYR A 322 16.70 -0.86 -16.40
N THR A 323 15.64 -0.62 -17.17
CA THR A 323 14.33 -1.22 -16.88
C THR A 323 14.44 -2.71 -17.11
N ASN A 324 13.95 -3.52 -16.17
CA ASN A 324 14.03 -4.98 -16.27
C ASN A 324 13.47 -5.48 -17.62
N PRO A 325 14.33 -6.03 -18.51
CA PRO A 325 13.92 -6.46 -19.85
C PRO A 325 12.85 -7.55 -19.79
N GLU A 326 12.86 -8.43 -18.79
CA GLU A 326 11.85 -9.47 -18.60
C GLU A 326 10.42 -8.94 -18.48
N LYS A 327 10.25 -7.67 -18.12
CA LYS A 327 8.94 -7.05 -17.86
C LYS A 327 8.51 -6.06 -18.94
N VAL A 328 9.35 -5.86 -19.95
CA VAL A 328 9.08 -4.95 -21.07
C VAL A 328 8.64 -5.79 -22.27
N PRO A 329 7.38 -5.64 -22.75
CA PRO A 329 6.92 -6.36 -23.93
C PRO A 329 7.80 -6.05 -25.16
N GLY A 330 8.25 -7.10 -25.85
CA GLY A 330 9.06 -7.00 -27.08
C GLY A 330 10.57 -7.11 -26.89
N THR A 331 11.06 -7.30 -25.66
CA THR A 331 12.45 -7.72 -25.42
C THR A 331 12.60 -9.23 -25.63
N ALA A 332 13.81 -9.69 -25.91
CA ALA A 332 14.05 -11.11 -26.17
C ALA A 332 13.77 -11.96 -24.91
N LEU A 333 14.12 -11.45 -23.74
CA LEU A 333 13.88 -12.12 -22.46
C LEU A 333 12.38 -12.19 -22.12
N TYR A 334 11.61 -11.14 -22.40
CA TYR A 334 10.14 -11.19 -22.23
C TYR A 334 9.51 -12.26 -23.12
N GLU A 335 9.91 -12.32 -24.39
CA GLU A 335 9.38 -13.31 -25.35
C GLU A 335 9.78 -14.74 -24.99
N LYS A 336 11.03 -14.94 -24.53
CA LYS A 336 11.51 -16.23 -24.03
C LYS A 336 10.69 -16.70 -22.82
N ARG A 337 10.49 -15.82 -21.84
CA ARG A 337 9.69 -16.10 -20.64
C ARG A 337 8.23 -16.35 -20.94
N LYS A 338 7.64 -15.60 -21.86
CA LYS A 338 6.26 -15.80 -22.30
C LYS A 338 6.10 -17.19 -22.93
N ARG A 339 7.03 -17.60 -23.82
CA ARG A 339 7.05 -18.94 -24.42
C ARG A 339 7.21 -20.04 -23.37
N GLU A 340 8.14 -19.88 -22.42
CA GLU A 340 8.34 -20.83 -21.31
C GLU A 340 7.06 -20.98 -20.47
N LYS A 341 6.38 -19.86 -20.16
CA LYS A 341 5.13 -19.87 -19.40
C LYS A 341 4.00 -20.58 -20.16
N GLU A 342 3.80 -20.24 -21.44
CA GLU A 342 2.81 -20.90 -22.30
C GLU A 342 3.07 -22.41 -22.43
N GLN A 343 4.34 -22.83 -22.56
CA GLN A 343 4.73 -24.24 -22.57
C GLN A 343 4.42 -24.93 -21.23
N SER A 344 4.71 -24.27 -20.11
CA SER A 344 4.42 -24.81 -18.77
C SER A 344 2.93 -24.96 -18.51
N GLU A 345 2.12 -24.00 -18.97
CA GLU A 345 0.66 -24.03 -18.84
C GLU A 345 0.05 -25.10 -19.75
N ALA A 346 0.58 -25.26 -20.97
CA ALA A 346 0.18 -26.34 -21.87
C ALA A 346 0.53 -27.72 -21.29
N ALA A 347 1.73 -27.87 -20.72
CA ALA A 347 2.16 -29.10 -20.05
C ALA A 347 1.31 -29.41 -18.82
N ALA A 348 0.97 -28.40 -18.00
CA ALA A 348 0.09 -28.57 -16.85
C ALA A 348 -1.34 -28.97 -17.26
N LYS A 349 -1.88 -28.38 -18.33
CA LYS A 349 -3.17 -28.79 -18.90
C LYS A 349 -3.13 -30.21 -19.44
N ALA A 350 -2.09 -30.58 -20.19
CA ALA A 350 -1.91 -31.93 -20.70
C ALA A 350 -1.79 -32.97 -19.56
N ALA A 351 -1.01 -32.66 -18.52
CA ALA A 351 -0.88 -33.52 -17.34
C ALA A 351 -2.20 -33.67 -16.57
N LYS A 352 -3.02 -32.61 -16.51
CA LYS A 352 -4.36 -32.68 -15.89
C LYS A 352 -5.31 -33.55 -16.73
N ASN A 353 -5.28 -33.42 -18.06
CA ASN A 353 -6.09 -34.25 -18.96
C ASN A 353 -5.68 -35.73 -18.91
N LEU A 354 -4.39 -36.04 -18.89
CA LEU A 354 -3.90 -37.41 -18.74
C LEU A 354 -4.30 -38.02 -17.39
N LYS A 355 -4.31 -37.22 -16.30
CA LYS A 355 -4.78 -37.68 -15.00
C LYS A 355 -6.29 -37.94 -14.98
N SER A 356 -7.10 -37.12 -15.66
CA SER A 356 -8.54 -37.39 -15.77
C SER A 356 -8.83 -38.61 -16.63
N GLU A 357 -8.13 -38.80 -17.74
CA GLU A 357 -8.26 -40.01 -18.58
C GLU A 357 -7.85 -41.27 -17.81
N ALA A 358 -6.76 -41.21 -17.04
CA ALA A 358 -6.32 -42.32 -16.19
C ALA A 358 -7.33 -42.64 -15.06
N SER A 359 -7.95 -41.62 -14.45
CA SER A 359 -9.00 -41.84 -13.44
C SER A 359 -10.28 -42.38 -14.06
N ASP A 360 -10.63 -41.96 -15.27
CA ASP A 360 -11.81 -42.47 -15.98
C ASP A 360 -11.62 -43.96 -16.31
N LEU A 361 -10.43 -44.35 -16.80
CA LEU A 361 -10.08 -45.76 -17.05
C LEU A 361 -10.05 -46.62 -15.78
N ASP A 362 -9.54 -46.09 -14.66
CA ASP A 362 -9.54 -46.80 -13.37
C ASP A 362 -10.97 -46.96 -12.81
N SER A 363 -11.84 -45.95 -13.01
CA SER A 363 -13.25 -46.02 -12.64
C SER A 363 -14.02 -47.08 -13.44
N ASP A 364 -13.69 -47.24 -14.73
CA ASP A 364 -14.29 -48.23 -15.64
C ASP A 364 -13.86 -49.66 -15.26
N MET A 365 -12.67 -49.82 -14.67
CA MET A 365 -12.18 -51.10 -14.14
C MET A 365 -12.73 -51.44 -12.75
N PHE A 366 -12.99 -50.45 -11.88
CA PHE A 366 -13.46 -50.68 -10.50
C PHE A 366 -14.98 -50.86 -10.37
N PHE A 367 -15.80 -50.13 -11.16
CA PHE A 367 -17.26 -50.23 -11.12
C PHE A 367 -17.85 -50.95 -12.35
N GLY A 368 -17.07 -51.86 -12.94
CA GLY A 368 -17.52 -52.82 -13.94
C GLY A 368 -18.20 -52.20 -15.16
N GLY A 369 -17.43 -51.46 -15.97
CA GLY A 369 -17.65 -51.15 -17.39
C GLY A 369 -19.01 -50.61 -17.83
N ALA A 370 -19.01 -49.61 -18.72
CA ALA A 370 -20.22 -49.15 -19.39
C ALA A 370 -21.04 -50.32 -20.00
N LEU A 371 -22.29 -50.47 -19.53
CA LEU A 371 -23.21 -51.50 -20.02
C LEU A 371 -23.46 -51.31 -21.53
N PRO A 372 -23.44 -52.39 -22.33
CA PRO A 372 -23.70 -52.31 -23.77
C PRO A 372 -25.09 -51.71 -24.02
N SER A 373 -25.15 -50.82 -25.01
CA SER A 373 -26.30 -50.00 -25.39
C SER A 373 -27.48 -50.77 -25.99
N SER A 374 -27.76 -52.00 -25.53
CA SER A 374 -28.75 -52.90 -26.14
C SER A 374 -30.02 -53.12 -25.31
N VAL A 375 -30.32 -52.29 -24.30
CA VAL A 375 -31.63 -52.33 -23.64
C VAL A 375 -32.11 -50.92 -23.27
N ILE A 376 -32.40 -50.08 -24.26
CA ILE A 376 -33.29 -48.93 -24.07
C ILE A 376 -34.67 -49.37 -24.56
N ASN A 377 -35.50 -49.84 -23.64
CA ASN A 377 -36.93 -49.93 -23.87
C ASN A 377 -37.49 -48.50 -23.74
N GLU A 378 -37.86 -47.91 -24.86
CA GLU A 378 -38.57 -46.64 -24.96
C GLU A 378 -39.93 -46.75 -24.26
N ASN A 379 -40.00 -46.42 -22.97
CA ASN A 379 -41.16 -45.78 -22.35
C ASN A 379 -40.96 -45.70 -20.84
N LYS A 380 -40.55 -44.51 -20.36
CA LYS A 380 -41.07 -43.87 -19.14
C LYS A 380 -40.39 -42.51 -18.99
N SER A 381 -41.18 -41.46 -19.18
CA SER A 381 -40.82 -40.08 -18.87
C SER A 381 -40.37 -39.96 -17.41
N ARG A 382 -39.09 -39.64 -17.19
CA ARG A 382 -38.55 -39.35 -15.85
C ARG A 382 -39.00 -37.95 -15.44
N ILE A 383 -39.86 -37.89 -14.42
CA ILE A 383 -40.26 -36.66 -13.74
C ILE A 383 -39.09 -36.24 -12.82
N PRO A 384 -38.55 -35.02 -12.91
CA PRO A 384 -37.51 -34.56 -12.00
C PRO A 384 -38.10 -34.26 -10.61
N LEU A 385 -37.63 -34.95 -9.58
CA LEU A 385 -37.87 -34.63 -8.17
C LEU A 385 -36.97 -33.46 -7.74
N SER A 386 -37.42 -32.22 -7.95
CA SER A 386 -36.95 -31.06 -7.18
C SER A 386 -38.08 -30.02 -7.09
N PRO A 387 -38.37 -29.43 -5.92
CA PRO A 387 -39.32 -28.32 -5.82
C PRO A 387 -38.69 -27.06 -6.41
N LYS A 388 -39.36 -26.43 -7.38
CA LYS A 388 -38.99 -25.10 -7.89
C LYS A 388 -39.26 -24.05 -6.80
N LEU A 389 -38.21 -23.30 -6.45
CA LEU A 389 -38.31 -22.06 -5.68
C LEU A 389 -38.71 -20.94 -6.66
N ASP A 390 -40.00 -20.59 -6.67
CA ASP A 390 -40.50 -19.44 -7.43
C ASP A 390 -40.25 -18.15 -6.65
N ILE A 391 -39.26 -17.39 -7.12
CA ILE A 391 -38.99 -16.03 -6.69
C ILE A 391 -39.70 -15.13 -7.71
N ASN A 392 -40.86 -14.55 -7.34
CA ASN A 392 -41.23 -13.16 -7.64
C ASN A 392 -42.71 -12.84 -7.33
N GLY A 393 -42.88 -11.90 -6.40
CA GLY A 393 -43.45 -10.60 -6.74
C GLY A 393 -44.93 -10.55 -7.10
N SER A 394 -45.75 -10.45 -6.06
CA SER A 394 -47.11 -9.95 -6.08
C SER A 394 -47.28 -8.61 -6.83
N GLN A 395 -48.02 -8.61 -7.94
CA GLN A 395 -48.80 -7.45 -8.40
C GLN A 395 -50.14 -7.95 -8.95
N GLN A 396 -51.22 -7.69 -8.20
CA GLN A 396 -52.59 -7.76 -8.71
C GLN A 396 -52.90 -6.48 -9.49
N PRO A 397 -53.75 -6.57 -10.52
CA PRO A 397 -54.80 -5.59 -10.73
C PRO A 397 -56.18 -6.21 -10.56
N LYS A 398 -57.04 -5.42 -9.93
CA LYS A 398 -58.48 -5.63 -9.77
C LYS A 398 -59.16 -5.72 -11.13
N GLU A 399 -59.93 -6.78 -11.36
CA GLU A 399 -61.03 -6.77 -12.32
C GLU A 399 -62.36 -6.76 -11.57
N THR A 400 -63.10 -5.68 -11.79
CA THR A 400 -64.52 -5.50 -11.54
C THR A 400 -65.33 -6.16 -12.64
N ASN A 401 -66.28 -7.03 -12.29
CA ASN A 401 -67.67 -7.12 -12.79
C ASN A 401 -68.17 -8.57 -12.79
N ALA A 402 -69.21 -8.84 -12.00
CA ALA A 402 -70.45 -9.49 -12.45
C ALA A 402 -71.35 -9.77 -11.22
N GLU A 403 -72.31 -8.87 -11.00
CA GLU A 403 -73.77 -9.07 -10.81
C GLU A 403 -74.41 -7.94 -10.00
#